data_AF-M7TNC4-F1
#
_entry.id   AF-M7TNC4-F1
#
_cell.length_a   1.000
_cell.length_b   1.000
_cell.length_c   1.000
_cell.angle_alpha   90.00
_cell.angle_beta   90.00
_cell.angle_gamma   90.00
#
_symmetry.space_group_name_H-M   'P 1'
#
loop_
_entity.id
_entity.type
_entity.pdbx_description
1 polymer ?
#
loop_
_entity_poly.entity_id
_entity_poly.type
_entity_poly.pdbx_seq_one_letter_code
_entity_poly.pdbx_strand_id
1 'polypeptide(L)'
;MASIYLHPLGAPSVTVESAFNRKKEVTVGGAIPHRQVERFALVTALLHIISPAGIFLSAPYAESSTALLTFLGAFIFAKSFESGESNRTLGHDLLILISGVVFGLATTFRSNALLNGLLLLEEAFRILLSLSNGFNIFAVRRLIITGLGGMCVGIGFLTPQYIAYQEYCGVTDIVNPRIWCSNTLPSIYAFVQAFYWNNGPFKYWTVSNIPLFLLAMPMMVILGISGNEVLRDSHFQQIPVTPRKDVDPPVNGIRQGHKVQIVRNLALSQLLLTVYTLISGHVQIITRISSSSPVYLWYMAASVGRGKGPTVTMVGRFMIIYAGIQSGLFSSFLPPA
;
A
#
# COMPACT_ATOMS: atom_id res chain seq x y z
N MET A 1 -57.97 -17.28 -19.58
CA MET A 1 -58.37 -18.21 -20.66
C MET A 1 -57.11 -18.50 -21.46
N ALA A 2 -56.35 -19.56 -21.15
CA ALA A 2 -56.56 -20.96 -21.61
C ALA A 2 -56.29 -21.07 -23.13
N SER A 3 -55.45 -21.93 -23.72
CA SER A 3 -54.78 -23.21 -23.38
C SER A 3 -53.58 -23.37 -24.34
N ILE A 4 -52.40 -23.88 -23.96
CA ILE A 4 -51.93 -25.30 -23.99
C ILE A 4 -52.39 -26.10 -25.21
N TYR A 5 -51.46 -26.69 -25.99
CA TYR A 5 -51.49 -27.99 -26.71
C TYR A 5 -50.19 -28.07 -27.56
N LEU A 6 -49.41 -29.15 -27.74
CA LEU A 6 -49.16 -30.41 -27.03
C LEU A 6 -47.90 -31.04 -27.70
N HIS A 7 -47.06 -31.74 -26.95
CA HIS A 7 -45.96 -32.57 -27.47
C HIS A 7 -46.52 -33.80 -28.22
N PRO A 8 -45.70 -34.50 -29.03
CA PRO A 8 -45.45 -35.90 -28.67
C PRO A 8 -43.99 -36.36 -28.86
N LEU A 9 -43.49 -37.02 -27.81
CA LEU A 9 -42.72 -38.28 -27.74
C LEU A 9 -41.75 -38.66 -28.88
N GLY A 10 -40.48 -38.87 -28.52
CA GLY A 10 -39.55 -39.70 -29.26
C GLY A 10 -38.07 -39.44 -28.95
N ALA A 11 -37.60 -39.87 -27.78
CA ALA A 11 -36.16 -40.09 -27.58
C ALA A 11 -35.77 -41.44 -28.19
N PRO A 12 -34.59 -41.54 -28.80
CA PRO A 12 -33.59 -42.40 -28.21
C PRO A 12 -32.32 -41.61 -27.88
N SER A 13 -31.90 -41.78 -26.63
CA SER A 13 -30.59 -41.47 -26.10
C SER A 13 -29.49 -42.14 -26.92
N VAL A 14 -28.59 -41.35 -27.49
CA VAL A 14 -27.22 -41.77 -27.78
C VAL A 14 -26.30 -40.83 -27.02
N THR A 15 -25.83 -41.33 -25.88
CA THR A 15 -24.72 -40.80 -25.10
C THR A 15 -23.44 -41.02 -25.88
N VAL A 16 -22.84 -39.95 -26.42
CA VAL A 16 -21.40 -39.91 -26.66
C VAL A 16 -20.84 -38.82 -25.77
N GLU A 17 -20.25 -39.29 -24.69
CA GLU A 17 -19.49 -38.53 -23.72
C GLU A 17 -18.20 -38.04 -24.40
N SER A 18 -18.11 -36.74 -24.68
CA SER A 18 -16.80 -36.08 -24.84
C SER A 18 -16.83 -34.77 -24.06
N ALA A 19 -16.35 -34.85 -22.82
CA ALA A 19 -16.28 -33.77 -21.87
C ALA A 19 -15.20 -32.74 -22.27
N PHE A 20 -15.49 -31.78 -23.14
CA PHE A 20 -14.64 -30.58 -23.27
C PHE A 20 -15.31 -29.42 -24.03
N ASN A 21 -16.34 -28.80 -23.46
CA ASN A 21 -16.62 -27.38 -23.72
C ASN A 21 -17.75 -26.85 -22.84
N ARG A 22 -17.42 -26.42 -21.61
CA ARG A 22 -18.27 -25.45 -20.91
C ARG A 22 -17.70 -24.07 -21.20
N LYS A 23 -18.16 -23.47 -22.31
CA LYS A 23 -18.16 -22.01 -22.47
C LYS A 23 -18.86 -21.45 -21.23
N LYS A 24 -18.11 -20.86 -20.31
CA LYS A 24 -18.70 -19.96 -19.32
C LYS A 24 -19.10 -18.70 -20.08
N GLU A 25 -20.38 -18.58 -20.39
CA GLU A 25 -20.98 -17.28 -20.64
C GLU A 25 -20.66 -16.40 -19.43
N VAL A 26 -19.78 -15.42 -19.64
CA VAL A 26 -19.51 -14.38 -18.66
C VAL A 26 -20.66 -13.41 -18.74
N THR A 27 -21.67 -13.64 -17.91
CA THR A 27 -22.73 -12.67 -17.67
C THR A 27 -22.09 -11.44 -17.01
N VAL A 28 -21.92 -10.38 -17.79
CA VAL A 28 -21.48 -9.07 -17.32
C VAL A 28 -22.63 -8.47 -16.50
N GLY A 29 -22.65 -8.73 -15.19
CA GLY A 29 -23.70 -8.17 -14.32
C GLY A 29 -23.96 -8.88 -12.99
N GLY A 30 -22.98 -9.59 -12.41
CA GLY A 30 -23.17 -10.26 -11.12
C GLY A 30 -22.41 -9.57 -9.98
N ALA A 31 -23.12 -9.14 -8.94
CA ALA A 31 -22.52 -8.74 -7.67
C ALA A 31 -21.58 -9.85 -7.16
N ILE A 32 -20.41 -9.46 -6.66
CA ILE A 32 -19.43 -10.42 -6.15
C ILE A 32 -19.97 -11.02 -4.85
N PRO A 33 -20.12 -12.36 -4.77
CA PRO A 33 -20.74 -12.99 -3.61
C PRO A 33 -19.90 -12.71 -2.36
N HIS A 34 -20.56 -12.42 -1.24
CA HIS A 34 -19.96 -12.08 0.07
C HIS A 34 -18.75 -12.97 0.43
N ARG A 35 -18.86 -14.27 0.12
CA ARG A 35 -17.82 -15.29 0.32
C ARG A 35 -16.51 -15.01 -0.42
N GLN A 36 -16.53 -14.32 -1.56
CA GLN A 36 -15.33 -13.92 -2.29
C GLN A 36 -14.59 -12.76 -1.60
N VAL A 37 -15.31 -11.83 -0.98
CA VAL A 37 -14.72 -10.71 -0.23
C VAL A 37 -14.06 -11.21 1.05
N GLU A 38 -14.73 -12.09 1.80
CA GLU A 38 -14.16 -12.74 2.99
C GLU A 38 -12.90 -13.54 2.65
N ARG A 39 -12.94 -14.33 1.57
CA ARG A 39 -11.79 -15.09 1.10
C ARG A 39 -10.63 -14.17 0.72
N PHE A 40 -10.90 -13.07 0.03
CA PHE A 40 -9.88 -12.09 -0.35
C PHE A 40 -9.23 -11.45 0.88
N ALA A 41 -10.04 -11.02 1.85
CA ALA A 41 -9.56 -10.42 3.10
C ALA A 41 -8.70 -11.41 3.90
N LEU A 42 -9.17 -12.65 4.06
CA LEU A 42 -8.43 -13.71 4.75
C LEU A 42 -7.10 -14.01 4.06
N VAL A 43 -7.10 -14.19 2.73
CA VAL A 43 -5.87 -14.45 1.97
C VAL A 43 -4.89 -13.28 2.08
N THR A 44 -5.37 -12.04 2.02
CA THR A 44 -4.54 -10.85 2.21
C THR A 44 -3.90 -10.81 3.59
N ALA A 45 -4.67 -11.10 4.64
CA ALA A 45 -4.17 -11.15 6.01
C ALA A 45 -3.12 -12.26 6.20
N LEU A 46 -3.37 -13.45 5.66
CA LEU A 46 -2.40 -14.55 5.69
C LEU A 46 -1.11 -14.18 4.96
N LEU A 47 -1.20 -13.57 3.77
CA LEU A 47 -0.04 -13.09 3.01
C LEU A 47 0.77 -12.02 3.77
N HIS A 48 0.10 -11.16 4.56
CA HIS A 48 0.78 -10.20 5.40
C HIS A 48 1.55 -10.87 6.55
N ILE A 49 0.94 -11.87 7.20
CA ILE A 49 1.58 -12.65 8.27
C ILE A 49 2.83 -13.37 7.75
N ILE A 50 2.76 -13.98 6.57
CA ILE A 50 3.91 -14.67 5.96
C ILE A 50 4.81 -13.74 5.15
N SER A 51 4.66 -12.42 5.26
CA SER A 51 5.45 -11.48 4.49
C SER A 51 6.94 -11.59 4.82
N PRO A 52 7.85 -11.20 3.91
CA PRO A 52 9.28 -11.40 4.10
C PRO A 52 9.88 -10.49 5.19
N ALA A 53 9.09 -9.58 5.76
CA ALA A 53 9.45 -8.89 6.99
C ALA A 53 9.54 -9.85 8.19
N GLY A 54 8.89 -11.03 8.11
CA GLY A 54 9.08 -12.16 9.01
C GLY A 54 9.09 -11.76 10.49
N ILE A 55 10.19 -12.07 11.17
CA ILE A 55 10.33 -11.84 12.62
C ILE A 55 10.27 -10.36 13.02
N PHE A 56 10.58 -9.43 12.11
CA PHE A 56 10.45 -7.99 12.37
C PHE A 56 9.00 -7.53 12.59
N LEU A 57 8.02 -8.36 12.20
CA LEU A 57 6.61 -8.10 12.52
C LEU A 57 6.20 -8.56 13.92
N SER A 58 6.98 -9.42 14.57
CA SER A 58 6.68 -9.99 15.89
C SER A 58 7.64 -9.55 16.99
N ALA A 59 8.87 -9.19 16.63
CA ALA A 59 9.86 -8.60 17.53
C ALA A 59 9.60 -7.09 17.72
N PRO A 60 10.16 -6.45 18.78
CA PRO A 60 9.97 -5.02 19.08
C PRO A 60 10.74 -4.12 18.11
N TYR A 61 10.34 -4.16 16.83
CA TYR A 61 10.84 -3.35 15.73
C TYR A 61 9.75 -2.44 15.19
N ALA A 62 10.16 -1.42 14.43
CA ALA A 62 9.27 -0.40 13.91
C ALA A 62 8.34 -0.88 12.78
N GLU A 63 8.68 -1.99 12.11
CA GLU A 63 7.98 -2.52 10.94
C GLU A 63 6.51 -2.82 11.22
N SER A 64 6.20 -3.50 12.33
CA SER A 64 4.82 -3.83 12.72
C SER A 64 3.99 -2.58 13.05
N SER A 65 4.55 -1.66 13.83
CA SER A 65 3.93 -0.38 14.17
C SER A 65 3.68 0.46 12.92
N THR A 66 4.66 0.58 12.02
CA THR A 66 4.50 1.32 10.76
C THR A 66 3.46 0.69 9.86
N ALA A 67 3.41 -0.65 9.74
CA ALA A 67 2.40 -1.35 8.94
C ALA A 67 0.98 -1.11 9.49
N LEU A 68 0.79 -1.31 10.79
CA LEU A 68 -0.50 -1.09 11.47
C LEU A 68 -0.99 0.35 11.26
N LEU A 69 -0.15 1.33 11.55
CA LEU A 69 -0.51 2.76 11.44
C LEU A 69 -0.75 3.15 9.97
N THR A 70 0.02 2.61 9.02
CA THR A 70 -0.22 2.85 7.58
C THR A 70 -1.57 2.31 7.14
N PHE A 71 -1.91 1.07 7.51
CA PHE A 71 -3.20 0.48 7.15
C PHE A 71 -4.37 1.17 7.84
N LEU A 72 -4.22 1.53 9.11
CA LEU A 72 -5.23 2.27 9.86
C LEU A 72 -5.45 3.67 9.28
N GLY A 73 -4.37 4.39 8.96
CA GLY A 73 -4.44 5.71 8.35
C GLY A 73 -5.13 5.67 6.99
N ALA A 74 -4.81 4.68 6.15
CA ALA A 74 -5.46 4.48 4.85
C ALA A 74 -6.94 4.09 4.98
N PHE A 75 -7.29 3.27 5.97
CA PHE A 75 -8.68 2.91 6.27
C PHE A 75 -9.50 4.11 6.73
N ILE A 76 -8.99 4.90 7.67
CA ILE A 76 -9.64 6.13 8.15
C ILE A 76 -9.79 7.13 7.00
N PHE A 77 -8.76 7.27 6.16
CA PHE A 77 -8.80 8.12 4.97
C PHE A 77 -9.92 7.67 4.02
N ALA A 78 -10.01 6.38 3.71
CA ALA A 78 -11.07 5.84 2.86
C ALA A 78 -12.48 6.08 3.44
N LYS A 79 -12.64 5.94 4.76
CA LYS A 79 -13.90 6.20 5.47
C LYS A 79 -14.33 7.67 5.36
N SER A 80 -13.39 8.60 5.23
CA SER A 80 -13.72 10.03 5.05
C SER A 80 -14.54 10.30 3.77
N PHE A 81 -14.45 9.43 2.76
CA PHE A 81 -15.17 9.54 1.49
C PHE A 81 -16.50 8.77 1.44
N GLU A 82 -16.92 8.13 2.54
CA GLU A 82 -18.16 7.36 2.56
C GLU A 82 -19.40 8.24 2.48
N SER A 83 -19.39 9.49 2.95
CA SER A 83 -20.51 10.40 2.73
C SER A 83 -20.37 11.12 1.39
N GLY A 84 -21.45 11.13 0.60
CA GLY A 84 -21.47 11.77 -0.72
C GLY A 84 -21.15 13.27 -0.64
N GLU A 85 -20.66 13.84 -1.75
CA GLU A 85 -20.20 15.24 -1.81
C GLU A 85 -21.25 16.28 -1.38
N SER A 86 -22.54 15.95 -1.53
CA SER A 86 -23.65 16.83 -1.15
C SER A 86 -23.88 16.95 0.36
N ASN A 87 -23.33 16.05 1.19
CA ASN A 87 -23.46 16.05 2.65
C ASN A 87 -22.07 16.01 3.34
N ARG A 88 -21.16 16.89 2.93
CA ARG A 88 -19.83 17.03 3.55
C ARG A 88 -19.93 17.63 4.96
N THR A 89 -20.06 16.76 5.96
CA THR A 89 -20.06 17.17 7.37
C THR A 89 -18.64 17.40 7.90
N LEU A 90 -18.51 18.20 8.95
CA LEU A 90 -17.25 18.45 9.66
C LEU A 90 -16.59 17.14 10.14
N GLY A 91 -17.40 16.13 10.47
CA GLY A 91 -16.90 14.82 10.90
C GLY A 91 -16.07 14.10 9.83
N HIS A 92 -16.43 14.22 8.56
CA HIS A 92 -15.63 13.61 7.47
C HIS A 92 -14.31 14.31 7.26
N ASP A 93 -14.29 15.64 7.37
CA ASP A 93 -13.05 16.40 7.27
C ASP A 93 -12.13 16.06 8.46
N LEU A 94 -12.69 15.92 9.67
CA LEU A 94 -11.91 15.49 10.85
C LEU A 94 -11.31 14.09 10.69
N LEU A 95 -11.97 13.16 9.99
CA LEU A 95 -11.38 11.86 9.67
C LEU A 95 -10.12 11.99 8.80
N ILE A 96 -10.07 12.96 7.87
CA ILE A 96 -8.86 13.24 7.08
C ILE A 96 -7.72 13.71 7.99
N LEU A 97 -8.02 14.60 8.94
CA LEU A 97 -7.01 15.04 9.92
C LEU A 97 -6.50 13.89 10.78
N ILE A 98 -7.40 13.05 11.30
CA ILE A 98 -7.03 11.88 12.09
C ILE A 98 -6.15 10.94 11.27
N SER A 99 -6.49 10.71 9.99
CA SER A 99 -5.65 9.94 9.08
C SER A 99 -4.25 10.55 8.93
N GLY A 100 -4.14 11.87 8.78
CA GLY A 100 -2.84 12.57 8.72
C GLY A 100 -2.02 12.48 10.00
N VAL A 101 -2.66 12.55 11.17
CA VAL A 101 -2.00 12.31 12.46
C VAL A 101 -1.46 10.89 12.55
N VAL A 102 -2.26 9.90 12.16
CA VAL A 102 -1.85 8.48 12.16
C VAL A 102 -0.70 8.23 11.17
N PHE A 103 -0.73 8.84 9.98
CA PHE A 103 0.38 8.78 9.03
C PHE A 103 1.63 9.50 9.54
N GLY A 104 1.48 10.60 10.28
CA GLY A 104 2.57 11.27 10.98
C GLY A 104 3.23 10.36 12.01
N LEU A 105 2.45 9.72 12.87
CA LEU A 105 2.95 8.71 13.80
C LEU A 105 3.69 7.58 13.08
N ALA A 106 3.13 7.07 11.98
CA ALA A 106 3.79 6.04 11.17
C ALA A 106 5.17 6.50 10.64
N THR A 107 5.26 7.78 10.27
CA THR A 107 6.47 8.42 9.73
C THR A 107 7.54 8.62 10.80
N THR A 108 7.14 8.87 12.05
CA THR A 108 8.06 8.92 13.20
C THR A 108 8.76 7.58 13.42
N PHE A 109 8.03 6.46 13.27
CA PHE A 109 8.62 5.13 13.38
C PHE A 109 9.56 4.82 12.22
N ARG A 110 9.16 5.17 10.98
CA ARG A 110 10.00 4.96 9.79
C ARG A 110 9.73 6.03 8.73
N SER A 111 10.82 6.60 8.22
CA SER A 111 10.78 7.63 7.17
C SER A 111 10.10 7.19 5.87
N ASN A 112 10.07 5.89 5.54
CA ASN A 112 9.39 5.41 4.33
C ASN A 112 7.86 5.63 4.37
N ALA A 113 7.27 5.78 5.56
CA ALA A 113 5.85 6.11 5.69
C ALA A 113 5.52 7.56 5.30
N LEU A 114 6.53 8.41 5.07
CA LEU A 114 6.35 9.74 4.49
C LEU A 114 5.59 9.68 3.14
N LEU A 115 5.78 8.60 2.37
CA LEU A 115 5.09 8.37 1.11
C LEU A 115 3.56 8.19 1.26
N ASN A 116 3.05 7.90 2.46
CA ASN A 116 1.61 7.90 2.72
C ASN A 116 1.01 9.31 2.65
N GLY A 117 1.83 10.35 2.85
CA GLY A 117 1.42 11.76 2.67
C GLY A 117 0.97 12.09 1.26
N LEU A 118 1.31 11.27 0.24
CA LEU A 118 0.82 11.44 -1.13
C LEU A 118 -0.71 11.35 -1.24
N LEU A 119 -1.37 10.56 -0.37
CA LEU A 119 -2.83 10.49 -0.33
C LEU A 119 -3.45 11.85 0.03
N LEU A 120 -2.91 12.51 1.05
CA LEU A 120 -3.35 13.83 1.50
C LEU A 120 -2.97 14.92 0.49
N LEU A 121 -1.80 14.79 -0.13
CA LEU A 121 -1.34 15.72 -1.14
C LEU A 121 -2.23 15.69 -2.39
N GLU A 122 -2.58 14.51 -2.90
CA GLU A 122 -3.48 14.42 -4.06
C GLU A 122 -4.86 15.00 -3.73
N GLU A 123 -5.39 14.73 -2.53
CA GLU A 123 -6.66 15.30 -2.10
C GLU A 123 -6.60 16.84 -2.03
N ALA A 124 -5.52 17.40 -1.48
CA ALA A 124 -5.32 18.84 -1.45
C ALA A 124 -5.29 19.45 -2.86
N PHE A 125 -4.58 18.83 -3.81
CA PHE A 125 -4.56 19.28 -5.21
C PHE A 125 -5.93 19.21 -5.87
N ARG A 126 -6.72 18.16 -5.62
CA ARG A 126 -8.08 18.04 -6.16
C ARG A 126 -9.00 19.13 -5.65
N ILE A 127 -8.95 19.40 -4.35
CA ILE A 127 -9.75 20.46 -3.74
C ILE A 127 -9.31 21.83 -4.29
N LEU A 128 -8.02 22.06 -4.48
CA LEU A 128 -7.49 23.29 -5.06
C LEU A 128 -7.97 23.49 -6.50
N LEU A 129 -7.93 22.44 -7.33
CA LEU A 129 -8.48 22.48 -8.69
C LEU A 129 -10.00 22.71 -8.70
N SER A 130 -10.73 22.11 -7.76
CA SER A 130 -12.17 22.35 -7.59
C SER A 130 -12.47 23.80 -7.21
N LEU A 131 -11.67 24.40 -6.34
CA LEU A 131 -11.79 25.82 -5.96
C LEU A 131 -11.48 26.76 -7.13
N SER A 132 -10.56 26.37 -8.02
CA SER A 132 -10.28 27.13 -9.25
C SER A 132 -11.49 27.20 -10.20
N ASN A 133 -12.39 26.21 -10.14
CA ASN A 133 -13.61 26.16 -10.97
C ASN A 133 -14.83 26.77 -10.26
N GLY A 134 -14.71 27.17 -9.00
CA GLY A 134 -15.80 27.78 -8.24
C GLY A 134 -15.50 27.85 -6.74
N PHE A 135 -15.82 28.99 -6.11
CA PHE A 135 -15.57 29.18 -4.68
C PHE A 135 -16.60 28.44 -3.82
N ASN A 136 -16.14 27.56 -2.94
CA ASN A 136 -16.99 26.84 -1.99
C ASN A 136 -16.33 26.80 -0.61
N ILE A 137 -17.00 27.35 0.40
CA ILE A 137 -16.49 27.41 1.78
C ILE A 137 -16.20 26.02 2.37
N PHE A 138 -16.98 25.00 2.01
CA PHE A 138 -16.76 23.63 2.45
C PHE A 138 -15.49 23.04 1.84
N ALA A 139 -15.17 23.41 0.59
CA ALA A 139 -13.93 23.00 -0.06
C ALA A 139 -12.72 23.70 0.58
N VAL A 140 -12.81 25.00 0.90
CA VAL A 140 -11.75 25.73 1.63
C VAL A 140 -11.49 25.09 3.00
N ARG A 141 -12.55 24.80 3.77
CA ARG A 141 -12.43 24.12 5.08
C ARG A 141 -11.71 22.78 4.94
N ARG A 142 -12.13 21.94 3.99
CA ARG A 142 -11.53 20.64 3.74
C ARG A 142 -10.07 20.75 3.30
N LEU A 143 -9.72 21.76 2.49
CA LEU A 143 -8.34 22.03 2.09
C LEU A 143 -7.46 22.36 3.29
N ILE A 144 -7.92 23.25 4.18
CA ILE A 144 -7.20 23.60 5.41
C ILE A 144 -6.97 22.35 6.25
N ILE A 145 -8.02 21.56 6.49
CA ILE A 145 -7.93 20.36 7.32
C ILE A 145 -7.02 19.29 6.69
N THR A 146 -7.06 19.12 5.37
CA THR A 146 -6.16 18.22 4.63
C THR A 146 -4.71 18.71 4.73
N GLY A 147 -4.48 20.02 4.63
CA GLY A 147 -3.18 20.66 4.83
C GLY A 147 -2.63 20.46 6.24
N LEU A 148 -3.48 20.62 7.27
CA LEU A 148 -3.13 20.30 8.67
C LEU A 148 -2.71 18.83 8.80
N GLY A 149 -3.47 17.90 8.18
CA GLY A 149 -3.11 16.48 8.14
C GLY A 149 -1.77 16.21 7.46
N GLY A 150 -1.47 16.88 6.34
CA GLY A 150 -0.19 16.80 5.65
C GLY A 150 0.97 17.34 6.50
N MET A 151 0.75 18.43 7.23
CA MET A 151 1.75 18.96 8.18
C MET A 151 2.04 17.98 9.31
N CYS A 152 1.04 17.24 9.82
CA CYS A 152 1.29 16.18 10.80
C CYS A 152 2.24 15.09 10.26
N VAL A 153 2.15 14.75 8.97
CA VAL A 153 3.09 13.81 8.32
C VAL A 153 4.50 14.38 8.29
N GLY A 154 4.65 15.65 7.89
CA GLY A 154 5.93 16.35 7.89
C GLY A 154 6.54 16.45 9.30
N ILE A 155 5.73 16.78 10.31
CA ILE A 155 6.15 16.81 11.71
C ILE A 155 6.66 15.43 12.14
N GLY A 156 5.95 14.35 11.83
CA GLY A 156 6.39 12.99 12.14
C GLY A 156 7.77 12.65 11.55
N PHE A 157 8.09 13.14 10.36
CA PHE A 157 9.43 13.00 9.77
C PHE A 157 10.50 13.86 10.45
N LEU A 158 10.15 15.06 10.90
CA LEU A 158 11.08 16.01 11.50
C LEU A 158 11.34 15.73 12.98
N THR A 159 10.37 15.18 13.72
CA THR A 159 10.50 14.89 15.16
C THR A 159 11.75 14.07 15.51
N PRO A 160 12.02 12.89 14.93
CA PRO A 160 13.22 12.12 15.26
C PRO A 160 14.51 12.84 14.84
N GLN A 161 14.47 13.64 13.77
CA GLN A 161 15.63 14.42 13.34
C GLN A 161 15.93 15.56 14.29
N TYR A 162 14.90 16.22 14.82
CA TYR A 162 15.05 17.29 15.81
C TYR A 162 15.55 16.77 17.15
N ILE A 163 15.01 15.64 17.64
CA ILE A 163 15.48 15.00 18.88
C ILE A 163 16.97 14.68 18.75
N ALA A 164 17.38 14.07 17.63
CA ALA A 164 18.78 13.78 17.38
C ALA A 164 19.65 15.04 17.24
N TYR A 165 19.14 16.10 16.62
CA TYR A 165 19.87 17.37 16.54
C TYR A 165 20.15 17.95 17.93
N GLN A 166 19.15 17.96 18.83
CA GLN A 166 19.33 18.42 20.20
C GLN A 166 20.38 17.59 20.95
N GLU A 167 20.35 16.27 20.78
CA GLU A 167 21.28 15.35 21.45
C GLU A 167 22.72 15.47 20.93
N TYR A 168 22.93 15.55 19.62
CA TYR A 168 24.28 15.52 19.02
C TYR A 168 24.88 16.89 18.71
N CYS A 169 24.04 17.90 18.43
CA CYS A 169 24.47 19.23 18.00
C CYS A 169 24.13 20.34 19.03
N GLY A 170 23.22 20.08 19.97
CA GLY A 170 22.78 21.07 20.97
C GLY A 170 23.74 21.24 22.16
N VAL A 171 24.72 20.36 22.31
CA VAL A 171 25.67 20.38 23.45
C VAL A 171 26.85 21.29 23.14
N THR A 172 27.05 22.33 23.97
CA THR A 172 28.05 23.39 23.76
C THR A 172 29.50 22.99 24.10
N ASP A 173 29.69 21.92 24.87
CA ASP A 173 31.02 21.51 25.37
C ASP A 173 31.74 20.51 24.46
N ILE A 174 31.26 20.31 23.22
CA ILE A 174 31.85 19.35 22.28
C ILE A 174 32.99 20.03 21.50
N VAL A 175 34.23 19.62 21.79
CA VAL A 175 35.46 20.10 21.12
C VAL A 175 35.46 19.82 19.60
N ASN A 176 34.75 18.78 19.15
CA ASN A 176 34.59 18.44 17.73
C ASN A 176 33.14 18.01 17.43
N PRO A 177 32.23 18.94 17.09
CA PRO A 177 30.85 18.60 16.73
C PRO A 177 30.82 17.73 15.48
N ARG A 178 29.77 16.94 15.30
CA ARG A 178 29.61 16.11 14.10
C ARG A 178 29.48 17.00 12.85
N ILE A 179 30.11 16.60 11.75
CA ILE A 179 30.17 17.39 10.50
C ILE A 179 28.82 17.79 9.92
N TRP A 180 27.75 17.06 10.25
CA TRP A 180 26.41 17.36 9.76
C TRP A 180 25.70 18.46 10.56
N CYS A 181 26.21 18.82 11.74
CA CYS A 181 25.70 19.93 12.54
C CYS A 181 26.00 21.29 11.91
N SER A 182 27.08 21.41 11.13
CA SER A 182 27.48 22.66 10.44
C SER A 182 26.88 22.82 9.04
N ASN A 183 26.10 21.84 8.55
CA ASN A 183 25.44 21.93 7.26
C ASN A 183 24.27 22.93 7.30
N THR A 184 24.00 23.62 6.18
CA THR A 184 22.88 24.56 6.05
C THR A 184 21.53 23.94 6.40
N LEU A 185 21.35 22.66 6.05
CA LEU A 185 20.22 21.83 6.46
C LEU A 185 20.76 20.62 7.22
N PRO A 186 20.84 20.67 8.57
CA PRO A 186 21.36 19.56 9.34
C PRO A 186 20.37 18.39 9.29
N SER A 187 20.84 17.25 8.79
CA SER A 187 20.04 16.02 8.75
C SER A 187 20.89 14.84 9.18
N ILE A 188 20.61 14.30 10.37
CA ILE A 188 21.19 13.05 10.83
C ILE A 188 20.88 11.90 9.86
N TYR A 189 19.68 11.89 9.27
CA TYR A 189 19.29 10.85 8.34
C TYR A 189 20.18 10.86 7.10
N ALA A 190 20.31 12.02 6.42
CA ALA A 190 21.18 12.15 5.25
C ALA A 190 22.65 11.83 5.58
N PHE A 191 23.13 12.29 6.74
CA PHE A 191 24.48 11.99 7.22
C PHE A 191 24.71 10.49 7.45
N VAL A 192 23.83 9.80 8.18
CA VAL A 192 23.98 8.37 8.46
C VAL A 192 23.91 7.55 7.18
N GLN A 193 22.97 7.89 6.30
CA GLN A 193 22.84 7.23 5.00
C GLN A 193 24.13 7.38 4.18
N ALA A 194 24.72 8.57 4.10
CA ALA A 194 25.92 8.79 3.29
C ALA A 194 27.22 8.29 3.96
N PHE A 195 27.39 8.55 5.25
CA PHE A 195 28.66 8.32 5.97
C PHE A 195 28.82 6.87 6.43
N TYR A 196 27.78 6.29 7.06
CA TYR A 196 27.87 4.92 7.59
C TYR A 196 27.42 3.86 6.60
N TRP A 197 26.40 4.19 5.79
CA TRP A 197 25.84 3.24 4.83
C TRP A 197 26.37 3.44 3.41
N ASN A 198 27.08 4.53 3.13
CA ASN A 198 27.49 4.89 1.76
C ASN A 198 26.33 4.80 0.74
N ASN A 199 25.13 5.16 1.17
CA ASN A 199 23.96 5.24 0.32
C ASN A 199 24.05 6.45 -0.60
N GLY A 200 23.41 6.31 -1.75
CA GLY A 200 23.40 7.30 -2.81
C GLY A 200 23.08 6.66 -4.14
N PRO A 201 22.74 7.47 -5.16
CA PRO A 201 22.36 6.95 -6.47
C PRO A 201 23.45 6.02 -7.02
N PHE A 202 23.05 4.79 -7.31
CA PHE A 202 23.85 3.70 -7.87
C PHE A 202 25.08 3.27 -7.07
N LYS A 203 25.31 3.80 -5.86
CA LYS A 203 26.48 3.43 -5.04
C LYS A 203 26.48 1.98 -4.60
N TYR A 204 25.29 1.38 -4.47
CA TYR A 204 25.15 -0.02 -4.07
C TYR A 204 25.37 -1.02 -5.23
N TRP A 205 25.46 -0.54 -6.47
CA TRP A 205 25.61 -1.36 -7.67
C TRP A 205 27.06 -1.80 -7.85
N THR A 206 27.47 -2.79 -7.06
CA THR A 206 28.78 -3.44 -7.17
C THR A 206 28.61 -4.92 -7.45
N VAL A 207 29.61 -5.54 -8.09
CA VAL A 207 29.58 -6.98 -8.42
C VAL A 207 29.45 -7.83 -7.15
N SER A 208 30.12 -7.43 -6.06
CA SER A 208 30.06 -8.11 -4.77
C SER A 208 28.65 -8.11 -4.16
N ASN A 209 27.81 -7.15 -4.51
CA ASN A 209 26.44 -7.03 -3.98
C ASN A 209 25.41 -7.83 -4.79
N ILE A 210 25.78 -8.43 -5.93
CA ILE A 210 24.84 -9.21 -6.79
C ILE A 210 24.00 -10.22 -5.99
N PRO A 211 24.54 -11.01 -5.04
CA PRO A 211 23.73 -11.93 -4.24
C PRO A 211 22.60 -11.24 -3.47
N LEU A 212 22.83 -10.01 -3.02
CA LEU A 212 21.89 -9.21 -2.25
C LEU A 212 20.76 -8.67 -3.14
N PHE A 213 21.08 -8.32 -4.39
CA PHE A 213 20.07 -8.02 -5.41
C PHE A 213 19.21 -9.24 -5.74
N LEU A 214 19.82 -10.43 -5.90
CA LEU A 214 19.09 -11.67 -6.15
C LEU A 214 18.14 -12.03 -5.00
N LEU A 215 18.52 -11.75 -3.76
CA LEU A 215 17.67 -11.94 -2.58
C LEU A 215 16.48 -10.97 -2.57
N ALA A 216 16.70 -9.71 -2.96
CA ALA A 216 15.65 -8.69 -2.99
C ALA A 216 14.72 -8.81 -4.22
N MET A 217 15.20 -9.43 -5.30
CA MET A 217 14.54 -9.50 -6.61
C MET A 217 13.06 -9.95 -6.56
N PRO A 218 12.68 -11.04 -5.88
CA PRO A 218 11.28 -11.48 -5.85
C PRO A 218 10.34 -10.37 -5.34
N MET A 219 10.79 -9.59 -4.37
CA MET A 219 10.04 -8.48 -3.82
C MET A 219 10.02 -7.28 -4.76
N MET A 220 11.16 -6.89 -5.31
CA MET A 220 11.22 -5.81 -6.30
C MET A 220 10.30 -6.08 -7.50
N VAL A 221 10.28 -7.32 -8.00
CA VAL A 221 9.44 -7.76 -9.12
C VAL A 221 7.97 -7.70 -8.75
N ILE A 222 7.53 -8.27 -7.61
CA ILE A 222 6.10 -8.26 -7.28
C ILE A 222 5.58 -6.85 -6.96
N LEU A 223 6.36 -6.02 -6.26
CA LEU A 223 6.02 -4.62 -5.96
C LEU A 223 5.94 -3.79 -7.25
N GLY A 224 6.88 -4.01 -8.18
CA GLY A 224 6.89 -3.37 -9.49
C GLY A 224 5.71 -3.78 -10.38
N ILE A 225 5.48 -5.08 -10.56
CA ILE A 225 4.39 -5.61 -11.38
C ILE A 225 3.04 -5.17 -10.82
N SER A 226 2.80 -5.41 -9.52
CA SER A 226 1.52 -5.07 -8.88
C SER A 226 1.24 -3.57 -8.92
N GLY A 227 2.25 -2.72 -8.68
CA GLY A 227 2.11 -1.28 -8.77
C GLY A 227 1.78 -0.82 -10.19
N ASN A 228 2.53 -1.30 -11.19
CA ASN A 228 2.33 -0.93 -12.59
C ASN A 228 0.99 -1.46 -13.14
N GLU A 229 0.57 -2.68 -12.80
CA GLU A 229 -0.71 -3.23 -13.22
C GLU A 229 -1.88 -2.45 -12.60
N VAL A 230 -1.81 -2.07 -11.33
CA VAL A 230 -2.87 -1.24 -10.71
C VAL A 230 -2.94 0.16 -11.32
N LEU A 231 -1.81 0.73 -11.75
CA LEU A 231 -1.80 2.02 -12.46
C LEU A 231 -2.34 1.91 -13.89
N ARG A 232 -2.09 0.81 -14.60
CA ARG A 232 -2.48 0.62 -16.00
C ARG A 232 -3.88 0.03 -16.18
N ASP A 233 -4.31 -0.86 -15.30
CA ASP A 233 -5.53 -1.65 -15.47
C ASP A 233 -6.69 -1.10 -14.64
N SER A 234 -7.69 -0.58 -15.35
CA SER A 234 -8.97 -0.13 -14.82
C SER A 234 -9.73 -1.23 -14.05
N HIS A 235 -9.48 -2.52 -14.33
CA HIS A 235 -10.14 -3.65 -13.66
C HIS A 235 -9.55 -3.97 -12.28
N PHE A 236 -8.24 -3.74 -12.06
CA PHE A 236 -7.62 -3.91 -10.74
C PHE A 236 -7.92 -2.73 -9.80
N GLN A 237 -8.22 -1.57 -10.37
CA GLN A 237 -8.74 -0.42 -9.63
C GLN A 237 -10.14 -0.69 -9.06
N GLN A 238 -10.86 -1.68 -9.62
CA GLN A 238 -12.19 -2.11 -9.17
C GLN A 238 -12.14 -3.28 -8.17
N ILE A 239 -11.07 -3.42 -7.35
CA ILE A 239 -11.10 -4.38 -6.23
C ILE A 239 -12.35 -4.07 -5.38
N PRO A 240 -13.34 -4.97 -5.35
CA PRO A 240 -14.65 -4.64 -4.82
C PRO A 240 -14.64 -4.94 -3.33
N VAL A 241 -14.39 -3.89 -2.56
CA VAL A 241 -14.38 -3.96 -1.08
C VAL A 241 -15.80 -3.96 -0.50
N THR A 242 -16.85 -3.89 -1.32
CA THR A 242 -18.24 -3.88 -0.82
C THR A 242 -19.18 -4.67 -1.73
N PRO A 243 -20.07 -5.53 -1.18
CA PRO A 243 -21.18 -6.10 -1.93
C PRO A 243 -22.08 -4.94 -2.37
N ARG A 244 -22.24 -4.80 -3.69
CA ARG A 244 -23.18 -3.87 -4.31
C ARG A 244 -24.59 -4.33 -3.94
N LYS A 245 -25.27 -3.59 -3.05
CA LYS A 245 -26.73 -3.63 -3.01
C LYS A 245 -27.19 -2.84 -4.23
N ASP A 246 -27.85 -3.52 -5.16
CA ASP A 246 -28.43 -2.87 -6.32
C ASP A 246 -29.60 -1.97 -5.93
N VAL A 247 -29.76 -0.93 -6.75
CA VAL A 247 -30.78 0.14 -6.77
C VAL A 247 -30.52 1.31 -5.82
N ASP A 248 -29.87 2.36 -6.36
CA ASP A 248 -30.21 3.81 -6.23
C ASP A 248 -29.10 4.72 -6.86
N PRO A 249 -29.37 6.00 -7.22
CA PRO A 249 -28.94 6.69 -8.45
C PRO A 249 -27.48 7.27 -8.38
N PRO A 250 -27.03 8.34 -9.10
CA PRO A 250 -25.61 8.55 -9.53
C PRO A 250 -24.54 8.72 -8.44
N VAL A 251 -24.92 8.65 -7.16
CA VAL A 251 -24.06 8.75 -5.96
C VAL A 251 -22.98 7.65 -5.91
N ASN A 252 -23.24 6.48 -6.51
CA ASN A 252 -22.30 5.36 -6.50
C ASN A 252 -21.06 5.59 -7.39
N GLY A 253 -21.14 6.40 -8.45
CA GLY A 253 -20.01 6.68 -9.34
C GLY A 253 -18.88 7.46 -8.67
N ILE A 254 -19.25 8.46 -7.87
CA ILE A 254 -18.27 9.31 -7.15
C ILE A 254 -17.55 8.52 -6.06
N ARG A 255 -18.28 7.70 -5.29
CA ARG A 255 -17.69 6.81 -4.27
C ARG A 255 -16.73 5.78 -4.87
N GLN A 256 -17.07 5.24 -6.04
CA GLN A 256 -16.20 4.31 -6.76
C GLN A 256 -14.94 5.03 -7.27
N GLY A 257 -15.05 6.26 -7.75
CA GLY A 257 -13.91 7.11 -8.15
C GLY A 257 -12.91 7.37 -7.02
N HIS A 258 -13.38 7.65 -5.80
CA HIS A 258 -12.49 7.87 -4.65
C HIS A 258 -11.73 6.60 -4.23
N LYS A 259 -12.38 5.43 -4.23
CA LYS A 259 -11.71 4.16 -3.91
C LYS A 259 -10.60 3.82 -4.91
N VAL A 260 -10.88 4.00 -6.20
CA VAL A 260 -9.91 3.83 -7.30
C VAL A 260 -8.69 4.72 -7.09
N GLN A 261 -8.92 6.00 -6.75
CA GLN A 261 -7.85 6.96 -6.50
C GLN A 261 -6.96 6.56 -5.32
N ILE A 262 -7.55 6.14 -4.19
CA ILE A 262 -6.78 5.74 -3.01
C ILE A 262 -5.86 4.56 -3.34
N VAL A 263 -6.40 3.55 -4.02
CA VAL A 263 -5.62 2.37 -4.45
C VAL A 263 -4.51 2.77 -5.43
N ARG A 264 -4.79 3.68 -6.36
CA ARG A 264 -3.80 4.22 -7.30
C ARG A 264 -2.65 4.95 -6.59
N ASN A 265 -2.96 5.77 -5.58
CA ASN A 265 -1.93 6.46 -4.80
C ASN A 265 -1.08 5.51 -3.98
N LEU A 266 -1.69 4.52 -3.34
CA LEU A 266 -0.95 3.49 -2.62
C LEU A 266 -0.03 2.71 -3.59
N ALA A 267 -0.46 2.48 -4.82
CA ALA A 267 0.36 1.85 -5.86
C ALA A 267 1.52 2.77 -6.30
N LEU A 268 1.27 4.07 -6.43
CA LEU A 268 2.32 5.06 -6.72
C LEU A 268 3.35 5.14 -5.59
N SER A 269 2.91 5.23 -4.33
CA SER A 269 3.80 5.20 -3.15
C SER A 269 4.66 3.93 -3.13
N GLN A 270 4.06 2.78 -3.44
CA GLN A 270 4.77 1.50 -3.54
C GLN A 270 5.85 1.52 -4.65
N LEU A 271 5.54 2.06 -5.83
CA LEU A 271 6.50 2.17 -6.93
C LEU A 271 7.63 3.15 -6.61
N LEU A 272 7.32 4.30 -6.02
CA LEU A 272 8.32 5.27 -5.58
C LEU A 272 9.28 4.65 -4.57
N LEU A 273 8.76 3.86 -3.62
CA LEU A 273 9.58 3.12 -2.67
C LEU A 273 10.48 2.08 -3.35
N THR A 274 9.92 1.36 -4.33
CA THR A 274 10.65 0.35 -5.11
C THR A 274 11.77 0.98 -5.95
N VAL A 275 11.49 2.10 -6.63
CA VAL A 275 12.49 2.82 -7.43
C VAL A 275 13.57 3.43 -6.53
N TYR A 276 13.17 4.05 -5.40
CA TYR A 276 14.12 4.61 -4.44
C TYR A 276 15.06 3.55 -3.88
N THR A 277 14.54 2.39 -3.48
CA THR A 277 15.36 1.28 -2.96
C THR A 277 16.26 0.68 -4.02
N LEU A 278 15.83 0.60 -5.29
CA LEU A 278 16.65 0.13 -6.40
C LEU A 278 17.84 1.05 -6.71
N ILE A 279 17.60 2.36 -6.70
CA ILE A 279 18.57 3.34 -7.15
C ILE A 279 19.50 3.77 -6.02
N SER A 280 18.95 4.08 -4.84
CA SER A 280 19.68 4.83 -3.81
C SER A 280 19.87 4.09 -2.49
N GLY A 281 19.06 3.05 -2.24
CA GLY A 281 19.08 2.28 -0.99
C GLY A 281 19.86 0.98 -1.07
N HIS A 282 20.09 0.38 0.10
CA HIS A 282 20.45 -1.04 0.16
C HIS A 282 19.25 -1.87 -0.28
N VAL A 283 19.34 -2.57 -1.40
CA VAL A 283 18.16 -3.23 -2.01
C VAL A 283 17.49 -4.25 -1.09
N GLN A 284 18.21 -4.87 -0.17
CA GLN A 284 17.66 -5.86 0.77
C GLN A 284 16.59 -5.27 1.68
N ILE A 285 16.67 -3.98 2.01
CA ILE A 285 15.69 -3.34 2.90
C ILE A 285 14.26 -3.47 2.40
N ILE A 286 14.06 -3.67 1.08
CA ILE A 286 12.74 -3.84 0.48
C ILE A 286 11.97 -5.02 1.08
N THR A 287 12.65 -6.11 1.47
CA THR A 287 12.01 -7.30 2.07
C THR A 287 11.34 -6.98 3.41
N ARG A 288 11.87 -5.99 4.13
CA ARG A 288 11.35 -5.53 5.42
C ARG A 288 10.29 -4.45 5.25
N ILE A 289 10.60 -3.40 4.47
CA ILE A 289 9.72 -2.22 4.37
C ILE A 289 8.50 -2.45 3.47
N SER A 290 8.51 -3.48 2.62
CA SER A 290 7.34 -3.88 1.83
C SER A 290 6.15 -4.24 2.72
N SER A 291 6.35 -4.65 3.98
CA SER A 291 5.28 -4.94 4.93
C SER A 291 4.27 -3.79 5.10
N SER A 292 4.70 -2.55 4.91
CA SER A 292 3.84 -1.35 4.99
C SER A 292 3.05 -1.05 3.70
N SER A 293 3.25 -1.81 2.62
CA SER A 293 2.60 -1.61 1.32
C SER A 293 1.44 -2.60 1.12
N PRO A 294 0.17 -2.17 1.12
CA PRO A 294 -0.96 -3.10 0.99
C PRO A 294 -1.21 -3.60 -0.44
N VAL A 295 -0.72 -2.89 -1.46
CA VAL A 295 -1.10 -3.11 -2.86
C VAL A 295 -0.62 -4.45 -3.41
N TYR A 296 0.66 -4.82 -3.21
CA TYR A 296 1.16 -6.12 -3.67
C TYR A 296 0.44 -7.29 -2.98
N LEU A 297 0.02 -7.13 -1.72
CA LEU A 297 -0.74 -8.15 -0.98
C LEU A 297 -2.13 -8.35 -1.60
N TRP A 298 -2.83 -7.25 -1.90
CA TRP A 298 -4.11 -7.27 -2.62
C TRP A 298 -3.96 -7.90 -4.00
N TYR A 299 -2.89 -7.56 -4.73
CA TYR A 299 -2.59 -8.12 -6.02
C TYR A 299 -2.39 -9.64 -5.98
N MET A 300 -1.56 -10.12 -5.03
CA MET A 300 -1.33 -11.54 -4.84
C MET A 300 -2.62 -12.26 -4.42
N ALA A 301 -3.41 -11.70 -3.51
CA ALA A 301 -4.68 -12.29 -3.07
C ALA A 301 -5.69 -12.41 -4.22
N ALA A 302 -5.82 -11.37 -5.06
CA ALA A 302 -6.67 -11.39 -6.24
C ALA A 302 -6.21 -12.43 -7.26
N SER A 303 -4.90 -12.54 -7.48
CA SER A 303 -4.29 -13.51 -8.41
C SER A 303 -4.51 -14.95 -7.95
N VAL A 304 -4.38 -15.23 -6.65
CA VAL A 304 -4.68 -16.55 -6.07
C VAL A 304 -6.15 -16.93 -6.29
N GLY A 305 -7.07 -15.95 -6.26
CA GLY A 305 -8.49 -16.17 -6.53
C GLY A 305 -8.85 -16.48 -7.99
N ARG A 306 -8.10 -15.91 -8.95
CA ARG A 306 -8.35 -16.04 -10.41
C ARG A 306 -7.64 -17.23 -11.07
N GLY A 307 -6.63 -17.79 -10.40
CA GLY A 307 -5.77 -18.85 -10.93
C GLY A 307 -4.31 -18.44 -10.75
N LYS A 308 -3.50 -19.31 -10.13
CA LYS A 308 -2.14 -18.96 -9.70
C LYS A 308 -1.23 -18.69 -10.91
N GLY A 309 -0.74 -17.46 -11.04
CA GLY A 309 0.39 -17.17 -11.94
C GLY A 309 1.69 -17.79 -11.40
N PRO A 310 2.65 -18.14 -12.29
CA PRO A 310 3.94 -18.69 -11.89
C PRO A 310 4.71 -17.73 -10.97
N THR A 311 4.68 -16.42 -11.27
CA THR A 311 5.32 -15.37 -10.47
C THR A 311 4.78 -15.29 -9.05
N VAL A 312 3.45 -15.27 -8.88
CA VAL A 312 2.82 -15.20 -7.54
C VAL A 312 3.13 -16.43 -6.71
N THR A 313 3.20 -17.60 -7.35
CA THR A 313 3.58 -18.86 -6.68
C THR A 313 5.04 -18.85 -6.25
N MET A 314 5.95 -18.39 -7.12
CA MET A 314 7.37 -18.26 -6.83
C MET A 314 7.60 -17.28 -5.67
N VAL A 315 6.99 -16.10 -5.72
CA VAL A 315 7.10 -15.08 -4.68
C VAL A 315 6.53 -15.58 -3.36
N GLY A 316 5.35 -16.23 -3.38
CA GLY A 316 4.77 -16.82 -2.17
C GLY A 316 5.67 -17.89 -1.52
N ARG A 317 6.32 -18.74 -2.33
CA ARG A 317 7.31 -19.71 -1.83
C ARG A 317 8.53 -19.00 -1.23
N PHE A 318 9.03 -17.98 -1.91
CA PHE A 318 10.13 -17.16 -1.41
C PHE A 318 9.80 -16.53 -0.06
N MET A 319 8.62 -15.91 0.09
CA MET A 319 8.18 -15.28 1.34
C MET A 319 8.22 -16.26 2.53
N ILE A 320 7.71 -17.48 2.34
CA ILE A 320 7.69 -18.52 3.38
C ILE A 320 9.10 -18.96 3.75
N ILE A 321 9.93 -19.30 2.75
CA ILE A 321 11.31 -19.78 2.98
C ILE A 321 12.13 -18.68 3.67
N TYR A 322 12.05 -17.46 3.15
CA TYR A 322 12.81 -16.33 3.65
C TYR A 322 12.38 -15.94 5.06
N ALA A 323 11.08 -15.91 5.38
CA ALA A 323 10.62 -15.67 6.75
C ALA A 323 11.16 -16.71 7.75
N GLY A 324 11.24 -17.98 7.35
CA GLY A 324 11.85 -19.04 8.16
C GLY A 324 13.35 -18.85 8.38
N ILE A 325 14.10 -18.62 7.30
CA ILE A 325 15.55 -18.36 7.35
C ILE A 325 15.84 -17.12 8.21
N GLN A 326 15.11 -16.04 7.97
CA GLN A 326 15.25 -14.77 8.68
C GLN A 326 15.02 -14.94 10.19
N SER A 327 13.99 -15.71 10.57
CA SER A 327 13.70 -16.01 11.97
C SER A 327 14.81 -16.84 12.62
N GLY A 328 15.34 -17.84 11.91
CA GLY A 328 16.48 -18.64 12.35
C GLY A 328 17.72 -17.79 12.60
N LEU A 329 18.14 -17.01 11.61
CA LEU A 329 19.28 -16.10 11.71
C LEU A 329 19.12 -15.12 12.88
N PHE A 330 17.96 -14.48 12.98
CA PHE A 330 17.68 -13.54 14.07
C PHE A 330 17.75 -14.20 15.44
N SER A 331 17.17 -15.39 15.61
CA SER A 331 17.22 -16.14 16.88
C SER A 331 18.64 -16.55 17.28
N SER A 332 19.53 -16.70 16.30
CA SER A 332 20.96 -16.97 16.51
C SER A 332 21.82 -15.70 16.63
N PHE A 333 21.20 -14.51 16.77
CA PHE A 333 21.88 -13.21 16.80
C PHE A 333 22.73 -12.91 15.55
N LEU A 334 22.45 -13.59 14.43
CA LEU A 334 23.04 -13.30 13.14
C LEU A 334 22.21 -12.22 12.45
N PRO A 335 22.84 -11.32 11.66
CA PRO A 335 22.11 -10.29 10.93
C PRO A 335 21.13 -10.97 9.96
N PRO A 336 19.80 -10.82 10.17
CA PRO A 336 18.82 -11.32 9.23
C PRO A 336 18.78 -10.33 8.06
N ALA A 337 19.68 -10.54 7.10
CA ALA A 337 19.83 -9.67 5.93
C ALA A 337 18.53 -9.55 5.16
#